data_AF-H2ZYR9-F1
#
_entry.id   AF-H2ZYR9-F1
#
_cell.length_a   1.000
_cell.length_b   1.000
_cell.length_c   1.000
_cell.angle_alpha   90.00
_cell.angle_beta   90.00
_cell.angle_gamma   90.00
#
_symmetry.space_group_name_H-M   'P 1'
#
loop_
_entity.id
_entity.type
_entity.pdbx_description
1 polymer ?
#
loop_
_entity_poly.entity_id
_entity_poly.type
_entity_poly.pdbx_seq_one_letter_code
_entity_poly.pdbx_strand_id
1 'polypeptide(L)'
;MDKFLTKYKVKDHSKRAVYVSAKNRARSMPQVLHEDDGILFCSICNISIDHTCKSTIDNHLKSKSHLKRKHEIDSEQSSVKVLKQTTAAKKSLVSGSAAKQSRVEVITDWIKACTAADIPLEKSDNPALREFFHKHVKNGGAIPQSSQLRDSYFSDVYENERTLKQKTGHHC
;
A
#
# COMPACT_ATOMS: atom_id res chain seq x y z
N MET A 1 9.90 -2.64 63.85
CA MET A 1 10.22 -2.50 62.41
C MET A 1 9.30 -3.45 61.67
N ASP A 2 8.11 -3.00 61.25
CA ASP A 2 7.07 -3.95 60.83
C ASP A 2 6.37 -3.49 59.55
N LYS A 3 7.08 -3.79 58.46
CA LYS A 3 6.65 -4.20 57.11
C LYS A 3 5.23 -3.80 56.67
N PHE A 4 5.18 -2.72 55.87
CA PHE A 4 4.12 -2.50 54.89
C PHE A 4 4.11 -3.64 53.85
N LEU A 5 3.13 -4.55 53.90
CA LEU A 5 2.82 -5.42 52.76
C LEU A 5 2.01 -4.61 51.74
N THR A 6 2.71 -3.98 50.79
CA THR A 6 2.08 -3.41 49.60
C THR A 6 1.53 -4.57 48.77
N LYS A 7 0.19 -4.71 48.74
CA LYS A 7 -0.50 -5.65 47.85
C LYS A 7 -0.22 -5.24 46.40
N TYR A 8 0.80 -5.86 45.80
CA TYR A 8 1.00 -5.80 44.36
C TYR A 8 -0.23 -6.40 43.69
N LYS A 9 -0.99 -5.54 43.00
CA LYS A 9 -2.13 -5.93 42.18
C LYS A 9 -1.58 -6.76 41.03
N VAL A 10 -1.63 -8.09 41.14
CA VAL A 10 -1.35 -9.01 40.05
C VAL A 10 -2.30 -8.61 38.92
N LYS A 11 -1.74 -8.08 37.83
CA LYS A 11 -2.51 -7.71 36.64
C LYS A 11 -3.12 -9.00 36.12
N ASP A 12 -4.43 -9.12 36.28
CA ASP A 12 -5.28 -10.17 35.74
C ASP A 12 -4.84 -10.47 34.30
N HIS A 13 -4.45 -11.73 34.07
CA HIS A 13 -4.03 -12.21 32.77
C HIS A 13 -5.24 -12.12 31.84
N SER A 14 -5.33 -11.01 31.11
CA SER A 14 -6.28 -10.79 30.03
C SER A 14 -6.53 -12.10 29.30
N LYS A 15 -7.80 -12.53 29.27
CA LYS A 15 -8.26 -13.81 28.75
C LYS A 15 -7.65 -14.08 27.37
N ARG A 16 -6.50 -14.78 27.37
CA ARG A 16 -5.80 -15.19 26.17
C ARG A 16 -6.56 -16.36 25.58
N ALA A 17 -6.98 -16.21 24.34
CA ALA A 17 -7.60 -17.29 23.60
C ALA A 17 -6.50 -18.29 23.23
N VAL A 18 -6.44 -19.40 23.96
CA VAL A 18 -5.43 -20.46 23.78
C VAL A 18 -5.58 -21.15 22.42
N TYR A 19 -6.75 -21.06 21.79
CA TYR A 19 -7.09 -21.79 20.56
C TYR A 19 -7.54 -20.91 19.38
N VAL A 20 -7.16 -19.62 19.36
CA VAL A 20 -7.51 -18.73 18.24
C VAL A 20 -6.24 -18.29 17.54
N SER A 21 -6.03 -18.76 16.31
CA SER A 21 -4.87 -18.39 15.49
C SER A 21 -4.99 -16.96 14.93
N ALA A 22 -3.85 -16.39 14.50
CA ALA A 22 -3.83 -15.13 13.74
C ALA A 22 -4.75 -15.18 12.50
N LYS A 23 -4.77 -16.32 11.79
CA LYS A 23 -5.65 -16.54 10.65
C LYS A 23 -7.14 -16.44 11.00
N ASN A 24 -7.55 -16.99 12.14
CA ASN A 24 -8.93 -16.88 12.62
C ASN A 24 -9.30 -15.43 12.94
N ARG A 25 -8.36 -14.64 13.48
CA ARG A 25 -8.56 -13.21 13.74
C ARG A 25 -8.66 -12.39 12.46
N ALA A 26 -7.77 -12.63 11.49
CA ALA A 26 -7.82 -11.96 10.20
C ALA A 26 -9.17 -12.20 9.49
N ARG A 27 -9.67 -13.45 9.51
CA ARG A 27 -11.01 -13.78 8.97
C ARG A 27 -12.15 -13.07 9.69
N SER A 28 -12.02 -12.81 10.99
CA SER A 28 -13.07 -12.10 11.75
C SER A 28 -13.17 -10.61 11.40
N MET A 29 -12.08 -10.00 10.90
CA MET A 29 -12.01 -8.56 10.59
C MET A 29 -11.16 -8.31 9.32
N PRO A 30 -11.59 -8.81 8.15
CA PRO A 30 -10.78 -8.84 6.94
C PRO A 30 -10.48 -7.44 6.38
N GLN A 31 -11.30 -6.44 6.73
CA GLN A 31 -11.09 -5.06 6.30
C GLN A 31 -9.93 -4.33 7.01
N VAL A 32 -9.50 -4.81 8.19
CA VAL A 32 -8.49 -4.12 9.00
C VAL A 32 -7.32 -5.01 9.40
N LEU A 33 -7.52 -6.32 9.47
CA LEU A 33 -6.51 -7.28 9.90
C LEU A 33 -6.18 -8.25 8.79
N HIS A 34 -4.89 -8.55 8.63
CA HIS A 34 -4.39 -9.63 7.79
C HIS A 34 -3.41 -10.48 8.59
N GLU A 35 -3.19 -11.71 8.13
CA GLU A 35 -2.23 -12.62 8.72
C GLU A 35 -1.12 -12.88 7.71
N ASP A 36 0.12 -12.87 8.19
CA ASP A 36 1.33 -13.14 7.43
C ASP A 36 2.25 -13.98 8.32
N ASP A 37 2.60 -15.18 7.85
CA ASP A 37 3.43 -16.16 8.58
C ASP A 37 3.03 -16.43 10.04
N GLY A 38 1.73 -16.53 10.32
CA GLY A 38 1.20 -16.76 11.66
C GLY A 38 1.19 -15.53 12.58
N ILE A 39 1.60 -14.37 12.07
CA ILE A 39 1.57 -13.09 12.76
C ILE A 39 0.37 -12.28 12.28
N LEU A 40 -0.36 -11.68 13.22
CA LEU A 40 -1.50 -10.83 12.91
C LEU A 40 -1.05 -9.39 12.74
N PHE A 41 -1.36 -8.79 11.60
CA PHE A 41 -1.03 -7.42 11.28
C PHE A 41 -2.28 -6.57 11.12
N CYS A 42 -2.17 -5.29 11.47
CA CYS A 42 -3.17 -4.29 11.09
C CYS A 42 -2.78 -3.64 9.76
N SER A 43 -3.63 -3.73 8.75
CA SER A 43 -3.41 -3.18 7.41
C SER A 43 -3.33 -1.65 7.40
N ILE A 44 -4.01 -0.99 8.34
CA ILE A 44 -4.03 0.47 8.46
C ILE A 44 -2.76 1.01 9.15
N CYS A 45 -2.29 0.31 10.18
CA CYS A 45 -1.15 0.74 10.98
C CYS A 45 0.17 0.11 10.55
N ASN A 46 0.14 -0.97 9.76
CA ASN A 46 1.28 -1.78 9.36
C ASN A 46 2.15 -2.23 10.54
N ILE A 47 1.50 -2.65 11.63
CA ILE A 47 2.16 -3.18 12.83
C ILE A 47 1.60 -4.55 13.20
N SER A 48 2.44 -5.38 13.82
CA SER A 48 2.07 -6.66 14.39
C SER A 48 1.25 -6.48 15.68
N ILE A 49 0.23 -7.31 15.87
CA ILE A 49 -0.66 -7.32 17.03
C ILE A 49 -0.71 -8.73 17.60
N ASP A 50 -0.69 -8.86 18.92
CA ASP A 50 -0.88 -10.16 19.58
C ASP A 50 -2.31 -10.69 19.31
N HIS A 51 -2.39 -11.75 18.52
CA HIS A 51 -3.65 -12.37 18.11
C HIS A 51 -4.34 -13.14 19.24
N THR A 52 -3.59 -13.55 20.27
CA THR A 52 -4.09 -14.33 21.40
C THR A 52 -5.01 -13.49 22.29
N CYS A 53 -4.82 -12.17 22.30
CA CYS A 53 -5.49 -11.26 23.21
C CYS A 53 -6.52 -10.38 22.48
N LYS A 54 -7.81 -10.69 22.65
CA LYS A 54 -8.89 -9.89 22.03
C LYS A 54 -8.84 -8.43 22.46
N SER A 55 -8.58 -8.16 23.75
CA SER A 55 -8.52 -6.78 24.26
C SER A 55 -7.37 -5.99 23.65
N THR A 56 -6.23 -6.63 23.33
CA THR A 56 -5.11 -5.97 22.64
C THR A 56 -5.54 -5.52 21.25
N ILE A 57 -6.25 -6.36 20.50
CA ILE A 57 -6.80 -6.02 19.19
C ILE A 57 -7.84 -4.89 19.32
N ASP A 58 -8.81 -5.02 20.23
CA ASP A 58 -9.87 -4.03 20.42
C ASP A 58 -9.32 -2.66 20.85
N ASN A 59 -8.34 -2.64 21.77
CA ASN A 59 -7.68 -1.41 22.22
C ASN A 59 -6.85 -0.76 21.10
N HIS A 60 -6.19 -1.57 20.26
CA HIS A 60 -5.48 -1.07 19.09
C HIS A 60 -6.45 -0.37 18.13
N LEU A 61 -7.57 -1.02 17.78
CA LEU A 61 -8.57 -0.50 16.83
C LEU A 61 -9.27 0.77 17.34
N LYS A 62 -9.45 0.90 18.67
CA LYS A 62 -10.02 2.09 19.31
C LYS A 62 -9.01 3.19 19.59
N SER A 63 -7.72 2.95 19.35
CA SER A 63 -6.68 3.95 19.65
C SER A 63 -6.80 5.18 18.75
N LYS A 64 -6.48 6.36 19.30
CA LYS A 64 -6.50 7.63 18.54
C LYS A 64 -5.61 7.57 17.30
N SER A 65 -4.48 6.87 17.38
CA SER A 65 -3.55 6.71 16.25
C SER A 65 -4.17 5.89 15.11
N HIS A 66 -4.84 4.78 15.43
CA HIS A 66 -5.53 3.98 14.43
C HIS A 66 -6.69 4.75 13.78
N LEU A 67 -7.53 5.40 14.58
CA LEU A 67 -8.68 6.16 14.08
C LEU A 67 -8.27 7.32 13.17
N LYS A 68 -7.20 8.06 13.53
CA LYS A 68 -6.66 9.13 12.67
C LYS A 68 -6.24 8.59 11.30
N ARG A 69 -5.45 7.52 11.30
CA ARG A 69 -4.90 6.91 10.08
C ARG A 69 -5.99 6.24 9.24
N LYS A 70 -7.02 5.66 9.88
CA LYS A 70 -8.23 5.16 9.22
C LYS A 70 -9.00 6.29 8.53
N HIS A 71 -9.20 7.42 9.21
CA HIS A 71 -9.92 8.57 8.63
C HIS A 71 -9.17 9.18 7.44
N GLU A 72 -7.83 9.23 7.48
CA GLU A 72 -7.00 9.65 6.34
C GLU A 72 -7.27 8.76 5.11
N ILE A 73 -7.26 7.43 5.30
CA ILE A 73 -7.55 6.46 4.23
C ILE A 73 -9.01 6.57 3.73
N ASP A 74 -9.99 6.68 4.63
CA ASP A 74 -11.41 6.75 4.25
C ASP A 74 -11.74 8.07 3.52
N SER A 75 -11.07 9.17 3.88
CA SER A 75 -11.19 10.47 3.21
C SER A 75 -10.60 10.44 1.80
N GLU A 76 -9.52 9.68 1.60
CA GLU A 76 -8.95 9.40 0.28
C GLU A 76 -9.82 8.47 -0.55
N GLN A 77 -10.66 7.62 0.05
CA GLN A 77 -11.57 6.72 -0.67
C GLN A 77 -12.87 7.38 -1.13
N SER A 78 -13.31 8.47 -0.47
CA SER A 78 -14.54 9.18 -0.89
C SER A 78 -14.37 9.97 -2.20
N SER A 79 -13.15 10.39 -2.56
CA SER A 79 -12.84 11.01 -3.85
C SER A 79 -12.51 10.02 -4.97
N VAL A 80 -12.47 8.70 -4.68
CA VAL A 80 -12.04 7.63 -5.59
C VAL A 80 -13.19 6.65 -5.90
N LYS A 81 -14.45 7.08 -5.75
CA LYS A 81 -15.62 6.31 -6.24
C LYS A 81 -15.88 6.52 -7.74
N VAL A 82 -14.83 6.56 -8.56
CA VAL A 82 -14.90 6.24 -9.98
C VAL A 82 -13.61 5.50 -10.31
N LEU A 83 -13.74 4.33 -10.92
CA LEU A 83 -12.67 3.44 -11.42
C LEU A 83 -12.03 2.48 -10.39
N LYS A 84 -12.77 1.39 -10.22
CA LYS A 84 -12.31 0.10 -9.72
C LYS A 84 -11.47 -0.57 -10.82
N GLN A 85 -10.14 -0.57 -10.67
CA GLN A 85 -9.22 -1.70 -10.92
C GLN A 85 -7.75 -1.23 -11.00
N THR A 86 -6.89 -1.98 -10.31
CA THR A 86 -5.42 -1.95 -10.26
C THR A 86 -4.75 -0.92 -9.33
N THR A 87 -4.53 -1.43 -8.10
CA THR A 87 -3.45 -1.18 -7.12
C THR A 87 -2.06 -1.34 -7.76
N ALA A 88 -0.91 -0.85 -7.26
CA ALA A 88 -0.53 -0.05 -6.11
C ALA A 88 0.84 0.58 -6.42
N ALA A 89 0.90 1.91 -6.54
CA ALA A 89 2.15 2.68 -6.47
C ALA A 89 1.92 3.92 -5.60
N LYS A 90 1.51 3.68 -4.36
CA LYS A 90 1.42 4.72 -3.33
C LYS A 90 2.13 4.26 -2.07
N LYS A 91 3.45 4.07 -2.15
CA LYS A 91 4.31 4.19 -0.97
C LYS A 91 5.50 5.07 -1.36
N SER A 92 5.56 6.23 -0.71
CA SER A 92 6.48 7.34 -0.92
C SER A 92 6.03 8.33 -2.01
N LEU A 93 5.24 9.35 -1.61
CA LEU A 93 5.25 10.72 -2.17
C LEU A 93 4.12 11.60 -1.59
N VAL A 94 3.12 11.04 -0.91
CA VAL A 94 2.00 11.83 -0.34
C VAL A 94 2.38 12.45 1.00
N SER A 95 3.34 13.37 0.95
CA SER A 95 3.40 14.50 1.88
C SER A 95 4.15 15.65 1.19
N GLY A 96 3.41 16.63 0.71
CA GLY A 96 3.96 17.93 0.34
C GLY A 96 3.24 18.59 -0.81
N SER A 97 3.23 19.93 -0.75
CA SER A 97 2.93 20.97 -1.74
C SER A 97 2.42 20.56 -3.14
N ALA A 98 1.60 21.43 -3.75
CA ALA A 98 1.07 21.29 -5.12
C ALA A 98 2.11 20.90 -6.19
N ALA A 99 3.39 21.26 -5.98
CA ALA A 99 4.50 20.86 -6.84
C ALA A 99 4.82 19.35 -6.80
N LYS A 100 4.64 18.65 -5.67
CA LYS A 100 4.83 17.19 -5.59
C LYS A 100 3.68 16.44 -6.23
N GLN A 101 2.46 16.94 -6.06
CA GLN A 101 1.25 16.35 -6.64
C GLN A 101 1.31 16.38 -8.18
N SER A 102 1.67 17.53 -8.76
CA SER A 102 1.82 17.67 -10.22
C SER A 102 2.97 16.84 -10.82
N ARG A 103 3.99 16.46 -10.03
CA ARG A 103 5.03 15.51 -10.44
C ARG A 103 4.50 14.08 -10.51
N VAL A 104 3.64 13.68 -9.58
CA VAL A 104 3.05 12.33 -9.59
C VAL A 104 2.09 12.18 -10.77
N GLU A 105 1.33 13.24 -11.08
CA GLU A 105 0.38 13.27 -12.20
C GLU A 105 1.08 13.04 -13.55
N VAL A 106 2.13 13.82 -13.86
CA VAL A 106 2.84 13.68 -15.16
C VAL A 106 3.46 12.28 -15.34
N ILE A 107 3.98 11.68 -14.27
CA ILE A 107 4.56 10.33 -14.31
C ILE A 107 3.45 9.30 -14.59
N THR A 108 2.33 9.42 -13.87
CA THR A 108 1.20 8.50 -14.00
C THR A 108 0.60 8.55 -15.40
N ASP A 109 0.39 9.76 -15.93
CA ASP A 109 -0.21 9.95 -17.25
C ASP A 109 0.71 9.48 -18.37
N TRP A 110 2.04 9.68 -18.23
CA TRP A 110 3.02 9.14 -19.18
C TRP A 110 2.99 7.61 -19.23
N ILE A 111 2.96 6.95 -18.06
CA ILE A 111 2.88 5.48 -17.99
C ILE A 111 1.59 4.97 -18.64
N LYS A 112 0.44 5.58 -18.31
CA LYS A 112 -0.85 5.22 -18.92
C LYS A 112 -0.84 5.36 -20.43
N ALA A 113 -0.28 6.46 -20.95
CA ALA A 113 -0.16 6.69 -22.38
C ALA A 113 0.71 5.62 -23.05
N CYS A 114 1.84 5.25 -22.43
CA CYS A 114 2.70 4.19 -22.94
C CYS A 114 1.99 2.85 -23.00
N THR A 115 1.32 2.44 -21.91
CA THR A 115 0.55 1.20 -21.86
C THR A 115 -0.58 1.19 -22.89
N ALA A 116 -1.36 2.28 -22.99
CA ALA A 116 -2.48 2.36 -23.92
C ALA A 116 -2.05 2.31 -25.40
N ALA A 117 -0.87 2.84 -25.71
CA ALA A 117 -0.31 2.87 -27.07
C ALA A 117 0.63 1.68 -27.37
N ASP A 118 0.76 0.70 -26.46
CA ASP A 118 1.72 -0.41 -26.53
C ASP A 118 3.17 0.08 -26.78
N ILE A 119 3.53 1.23 -26.19
CA ILE A 119 4.86 1.83 -26.27
C ILE A 119 5.73 1.27 -25.13
N PRO A 120 6.89 0.67 -25.42
CA PRO A 120 7.81 0.20 -24.40
C PRO A 120 8.32 1.34 -23.51
N LEU A 121 8.37 1.13 -22.19
CA LEU A 121 8.84 2.14 -21.22
C LEU A 121 10.32 2.51 -21.43
N GLU A 122 11.10 1.64 -22.06
CA GLU A 122 12.48 1.89 -22.52
C GLU A 122 12.59 3.11 -23.43
N LYS A 123 11.52 3.47 -24.14
CA LYS A 123 11.49 4.68 -24.98
C LYS A 123 11.55 5.97 -24.18
N SER A 124 11.26 5.93 -22.88
CA SER A 124 11.44 7.08 -21.98
C SER A 124 12.90 7.52 -21.87
N ASP A 125 13.86 6.63 -22.15
CA ASP A 125 15.30 6.93 -22.09
C ASP A 125 15.84 7.52 -23.39
N ASN A 126 15.02 7.58 -24.45
CA ASN A 126 15.46 8.12 -25.73
C ASN A 126 15.84 9.61 -25.58
N PRO A 127 17.04 10.04 -25.99
CA PRO A 127 17.50 11.42 -25.81
C PRO A 127 16.58 12.48 -26.42
N ALA A 128 15.99 12.21 -27.58
CA ALA A 128 15.05 13.14 -28.23
C ALA A 128 13.73 13.26 -27.46
N LEU A 129 13.20 12.15 -26.93
CA LEU A 129 12.04 12.22 -26.02
C LEU A 129 12.38 12.95 -24.71
N ARG A 130 13.56 12.70 -24.15
CA ARG A 130 14.02 13.39 -22.93
C ARG A 130 14.11 14.90 -23.14
N GLU A 131 14.66 15.33 -24.26
CA GLU A 131 14.73 16.74 -24.64
C GLU A 131 13.32 17.32 -24.82
N PHE A 132 12.44 16.58 -25.52
CA PHE A 132 11.04 16.99 -25.71
C PHE A 132 10.32 17.19 -24.37
N PHE A 133 10.43 16.24 -23.43
CA PHE A 133 9.81 16.35 -22.12
C PHE A 133 10.33 17.53 -21.32
N HIS A 134 11.64 17.79 -21.35
CA HIS A 134 12.22 18.94 -20.65
C HIS A 134 11.75 20.26 -21.24
N LYS A 135 11.63 20.34 -22.57
CA LYS A 135 11.37 21.58 -23.29
C LYS A 135 9.89 21.92 -23.37
N HIS A 136 9.02 20.91 -23.46
CA HIS A 136 7.62 21.11 -23.82
C HIS A 136 6.61 20.62 -22.77
N VAL A 137 7.01 19.74 -21.85
CA VAL A 137 6.10 19.18 -20.85
C VAL A 137 6.36 19.83 -19.49
N LYS A 138 5.33 20.46 -18.90
CA LYS A 138 5.42 20.99 -17.54
C LYS A 138 5.74 19.84 -16.58
N ASN A 139 6.79 19.98 -15.78
CA ASN A 139 7.34 18.91 -14.94
C ASN A 139 7.83 17.67 -15.71
N GLY A 140 8.04 17.74 -17.03
CA GLY A 140 8.47 16.59 -17.84
C GLY A 140 9.83 16.01 -17.42
N GLY A 141 10.71 16.83 -16.83
CA GLY A 141 11.94 16.35 -16.20
C GLY A 141 11.72 15.45 -14.98
N ALA A 142 10.50 15.36 -14.45
CA ALA A 142 10.12 14.43 -13.38
C ALA A 142 9.86 13.01 -13.88
N ILE A 143 9.71 12.79 -15.20
CA ILE A 143 9.53 11.46 -15.78
C ILE A 143 10.81 10.65 -15.51
N PRO A 144 10.74 9.51 -14.79
CA PRO A 144 11.89 8.68 -14.49
C PRO A 144 12.44 7.97 -15.73
N GLN A 145 13.67 7.45 -15.60
CA GLN A 145 14.24 6.55 -16.61
C GLN A 145 13.54 5.20 -16.60
N SER A 146 13.71 4.43 -17.68
CA SER A 146 13.08 3.12 -17.82
C SER A 146 13.45 2.16 -16.69
N SER A 147 14.68 2.21 -16.17
CA SER A 147 15.08 1.42 -14.99
C SER A 147 14.22 1.70 -13.77
N GLN A 148 14.00 2.98 -13.48
CA GLN A 148 13.20 3.44 -12.35
C GLN A 148 11.70 3.17 -12.57
N LEU A 149 11.24 3.30 -13.82
CA LEU A 149 9.88 2.92 -14.19
C LEU A 149 9.65 1.42 -14.02
N ARG A 150 10.62 0.60 -14.43
CA ARG A 150 10.60 -0.85 -14.21
C ARG A 150 10.51 -1.15 -12.73
N ASP A 151 11.36 -0.58 -11.88
CA ASP A 151 11.29 -0.81 -10.43
C ASP A 151 9.92 -0.43 -9.82
N SER A 152 9.24 0.57 -10.38
CA SER A 152 7.90 0.99 -9.95
C SER A 152 6.72 0.18 -10.52
N TYR A 153 6.91 -0.56 -11.61
CA TYR A 153 5.86 -1.26 -12.37
C TYR A 153 6.05 -2.78 -12.43
N PHE A 154 7.26 -3.28 -12.20
CA PHE A 154 7.62 -4.70 -12.31
C PHE A 154 7.04 -5.57 -11.20
N SER A 155 6.51 -5.02 -10.12
CA SER A 155 5.96 -5.86 -9.06
C SER A 155 4.66 -6.55 -9.44
N ASP A 156 3.82 -5.99 -10.34
CA ASP A 156 2.50 -6.59 -10.60
C ASP A 156 2.03 -6.56 -12.07
N VAL A 157 2.46 -5.61 -12.91
CA VAL A 157 1.77 -5.40 -14.20
C VAL A 157 2.48 -6.07 -15.39
N TYR A 158 3.82 -6.13 -15.36
CA TYR A 158 4.60 -6.70 -16.46
C TYR A 158 4.49 -8.24 -16.55
N GLU A 159 4.34 -8.94 -15.42
CA GLU A 159 4.08 -10.39 -15.41
C GLU A 159 2.68 -10.74 -15.94
N ASN A 160 1.68 -9.90 -15.64
CA ASN A 160 0.32 -10.09 -16.13
C ASN A 160 0.21 -9.85 -17.64
N GLU A 161 0.86 -8.82 -18.20
CA GLU A 161 0.79 -8.58 -19.64
C GLU A 161 1.55 -9.61 -20.49
N ARG A 162 2.71 -10.14 -20.02
CA ARG A 162 3.39 -11.25 -20.69
C ARG A 162 2.55 -12.53 -20.70
N THR A 163 1.93 -12.87 -19.57
CA THR A 163 1.12 -14.09 -19.46
C THR A 163 -0.19 -14.00 -20.24
N LEU A 164 -0.77 -12.81 -20.42
CA LEU A 164 -1.93 -12.62 -21.30
C LEU A 164 -1.56 -12.71 -22.79
N LYS A 165 -0.44 -12.10 -23.23
CA LYS A 165 0.04 -12.18 -24.62
C LYS A 165 0.47 -13.61 -25.02
N GLN A 166 0.90 -14.45 -24.07
CA GLN A 166 1.20 -15.87 -24.34
C GLN A 166 -0.04 -16.77 -24.43
N LYS A 167 -1.15 -16.42 -23.76
CA LYS A 167 -2.39 -17.21 -23.80
C LYS A 167 -3.23 -16.97 -25.08
N THR A 168 -3.06 -15.82 -25.73
CA THR A 168 -3.77 -15.49 -26.97
C THR A 168 -3.03 -15.91 -28.25
N GLY A 169 -1.81 -16.45 -28.13
CA GLY A 169 -0.97 -16.88 -29.26
C GLY A 169 -0.96 -18.37 -29.59
N HIS A 170 -1.83 -19.17 -28.97
CA HIS A 170 -1.95 -20.62 -29.25
C HIS A 170 -3.39 -20.99 -29.62
N HIS A 171 -3.86 -20.41 -30.72
CA HIS A 171 -4.93 -20.99 -31.51
C HIS A 171 -4.73 -20.64 -32.99
N CYS A 172 -3.82 -21.36 -33.62
CA CYS A 172 -3.86 -21.67 -35.04
C CYS A 172 -3.39 -23.12 -35.20
#